data_AF-A0A9X8VKY5-F1
#
_entry.id   AF-A0A9X8VKY5-F1
#
_cell.length_a   1.000
_cell.length_b   1.000
_cell.length_c   1.000
_cell.angle_alpha   90.00
_cell.angle_beta   90.00
_cell.angle_gamma   90.00
#
_symmetry.space_group_name_H-M   'P 1'
#
loop_
_entity.id
_entity.type
_entity.pdbx_description
1 polymer ?
#
loop_
_entity_poly.entity_id
_entity_poly.type
_entity_poly.pdbx_seq_one_letter_code
_entity_poly.pdbx_strand_id
1 'polypeptide(L)' 'MNISDVAKKTGLTSKTIRFYEEKALITAPIRSDNGYRH' A
#
# COMPACT_ATOMS: atom_id res chain seq x y z
N MET A 1 2.69 5.33 5.97
CA MET A 1 2.23 4.03 6.48
C MET A 1 2.79 2.95 5.58
N ASN A 2 3.58 2.03 6.14
CA ASN A 2 4.15 0.94 5.36
C ASN A 2 3.03 -0.04 4.95
N ILE A 3 3.21 -0.70 3.81
CA ILE A 3 2.24 -1.68 3.31
C ILE A 3 1.99 -2.82 4.32
N SER A 4 2.99 -3.13 5.14
CA SER A 4 2.89 -4.10 6.24
C SER A 4 1.91 -3.67 7.33
N ASP A 5 1.83 -2.37 7.62
CA ASP A 5 0.88 -1.84 8.61
C ASP A 5 -0.54 -1.85 8.04
N VAL A 6 -0.68 -1.51 6.75
CA VAL A 6 -1.96 -1.61 6.02
C VAL A 6 -2.44 -3.06 6.00
N ALA A 7 -1.56 -4.00 5.70
CA ALA A 7 -1.86 -5.43 5.70
C ALA A 7 -2.37 -5.92 7.06
N LYS A 8 -1.70 -5.53 8.15
CA LYS A 8 -2.14 -5.86 9.52
C LYS A 8 -3.49 -5.26 9.87
N LYS A 9 -3.74 -4.00 9.50
CA LYS A 9 -5.02 -3.31 9.80
C LYS A 9 -6.20 -3.84 9.00
N THR A 10 -5.97 -4.25 7.76
CA THR A 10 -7.03 -4.67 6.83
C THR A 10 -7.22 -6.18 6.77
N GLY A 11 -6.29 -6.96 7.33
CA GLY A 11 -6.26 -8.42 7.17
C GLY A 11 -5.91 -8.87 5.76
N LEU A 12 -5.57 -7.95 4.86
CA LEU A 12 -5.20 -8.25 3.48
C LEU A 12 -3.70 -8.55 3.38
N THR A 13 -3.34 -9.36 2.40
CA THR A 13 -1.92 -9.56 2.09
C THR A 13 -1.34 -8.34 1.38
N SER A 14 -0.05 -8.07 1.56
CA SER A 14 0.67 -7.00 0.85
C SER A 14 0.57 -7.15 -0.68
N LYS A 15 0.44 -8.38 -1.18
CA LYS A 15 0.25 -8.66 -2.62
C LYS A 15 -1.12 -8.20 -3.10
N THR A 16 -2.16 -8.47 -2.32
CA THR A 16 -3.53 -8.01 -2.60
C THR A 16 -3.62 -6.49 -2.62
N ILE A 17 -2.96 -5.83 -1.67
CA ILE A 17 -2.92 -4.35 -1.60
C ILE A 17 -2.21 -3.78 -2.84
N ARG A 18 -1.06 -4.33 -3.26
CA ARG A 18 -0.39 -3.92 -4.51
C ARG A 18 -1.25 -4.15 -5.73
N PHE A 19 -1.94 -5.29 -5.80
CA PHE A 19 -2.84 -5.58 -6.92
C PHE A 19 -3.94 -4.52 -7.04
N TYR A 20 -4.50 -4.05 -5.93
CA TYR A 20 -5.48 -2.97 -5.94
C TYR A 20 -4.86 -1.60 -6.27
N GLU A 21 -3.64 -1.30 -5.81
CA GLU A 21 -2.89 -0.10 -6.22
C GLU A 21 -2.63 -0.11 -7.74
N GLU A 22 -2.17 -1.23 -8.30
CA GLU A 22 -1.88 -1.41 -9.74
C GLU A 22 -3.14 -1.31 -10.61
N LYS A 23 -4.27 -1.83 -10.11
CA LYS A 23 -5.57 -1.73 -10.78
C LYS A 23 -6.23 -0.35 -10.61
N ALA A 24 -5.57 0.59 -9.95
CA ALA A 24 -6.12 1.91 -9.60
C ALA A 24 -7.46 1.83 -8.84
N LEU A 25 -7.71 0.72 -8.14
CA LEU A 25 -8.92 0.50 -7.34
C LEU A 25 -8.82 1.19 -5.98
N ILE A 26 -7.59 1.45 -5.51
CA ILE A 26 -7.32 2.22 -4.30
C ILE A 26 -6.27 3.29 -4.61
N THR A 27 -6.38 4.45 -3.94
CA THR A 27 -5.40 5.52 -4.08
C THR A 27 -4.05 5.04 -3.58
N ALA A 28 -3.05 5.04 -4.48
CA ALA A 28 -1.69 4.69 -4.11
C ALA A 28 -1.18 5.67 -3.02
N PRO A 29 -0.57 5.17 -1.93
CA PRO A 29 -0.01 6.04 -0.90
C PRO A 29 1.09 6.92 -1.50
N ILE A 30 1.08 8.18 -1.09
CA ILE A 30 2.13 9.16 -1.41
C ILE A 30 3.46 8.55 -0.96
N ARG A 31 4.35 8.31 -1.94
CA ARG A 31 5.73 7.97 -1.66
C ARG A 31 6.48 9.29 -1.50
N SER A 32 7.33 9.38 -0.48
CA SER A 32 8.31 10.45 -0.42
C SER A 32 9.33 10.24 -1.54
N ASP A 33 10.02 11.32 -1.92
CA ASP A 33 10.96 11.38 -3.05
C ASP A 33 12.10 10.34 -2.96
N ASN A 34 12.36 9.89 -1.73
CA ASN A 34 13.29 8.84 -1.33
C ASN A 34 12.71 7.41 -1.43
N GLY A 35 11.51 7.22 -2.00
CA GLY A 35 10.90 5.91 -2.28
C GLY A 35 10.19 5.25 -1.09
N TYR A 36 10.30 5.82 0.11
CA TYR A 36 9.67 5.31 1.34
C TYR A 36 8.31 5.97 1.61
N ARG A 37 7.42 5.25 2.30
CA ARG A 37 6.07 5.71 2.70
C ARG A 37 6.10 6.10 4.18
N HIS A 38 6.23 7.38 4.53
CA HIS A 38 5.98 7.86 5.90
C HIS A 38 4.56 7.54 6.33
#